data_AF-A0A2V8PB80-F1
#
_entry.id   AF-A0A2V8PB80-F1
#
_cell.length_a   1.000
_cell.length_b   1.000
_cell.length_c   1.000
_cell.angle_alpha   90.00
_cell.angle_beta   90.00
_cell.angle_gamma   90.00
#
_symmetry.space_group_name_H-M   'P 1'
#
loop_
_entity.id
_entity.type
_entity.pdbx_description
1 polymer ?
#
loop_
_entity_poly.entity_id
_entity_poly.type
_entity_poly.pdbx_seq_one_letter_code
_entity_poly.pdbx_strand_id
1 'polypeptide(L)'
;MNRIALATLTALVCSWAIWEAARTGIERTLAERAELTGEIDSADRAIKLAPNDAEAHFARGEVLQNSEDYSGASVEFERAVQLRPRDYFLWLMLGVTRDENQDQEGALRALRQAAALAPSYAPPRWQLGNLLLRKGQYDEAFTELRRAAIGNPNLWPNVIDLAWGIYGGDVDAVVRVMQPQTEEARLSLALFLARHNQAAAALEQFRLSALTDSAKNESLLDELLKARAFNEAYEVWATIHGLQSRNLPDGRVSDTATGIHDGGFEEPITVGQSGFGWQITPSVANVTMSVDTNERHDESRSLRIDFRGNSSAKSPLLTQLVLVKPQARYRLSFAALSKDFVSAAAPTVTITDASEQKTAVLAELQSLRSDVAGWRDFAMDFNTSAQTQAIVITIARQSCASDPCPAFGTLWLDSFSLKSIGQ
;
A
#
# COMPACT_ATOMS: atom_id res chain seq x y z
N MET A 1 -11.04 -46.04 61.79
CA MET A 1 -12.03 -45.28 61.00
C MET A 1 -13.08 -46.25 60.48
N ASN A 2 -14.36 -46.05 60.80
CA ASN A 2 -15.45 -46.98 60.49
C ASN A 2 -15.72 -47.01 58.96
N ARG A 3 -15.77 -48.20 58.33
CA ARG A 3 -15.95 -48.34 56.86
C ARG A 3 -17.22 -47.66 56.35
N ILE A 4 -18.28 -47.66 57.18
CA ILE A 4 -19.55 -46.98 56.89
C ILE A 4 -19.36 -45.46 56.87
N ALA A 5 -18.62 -44.90 57.83
CA ALA A 5 -18.35 -43.46 57.90
C ALA A 5 -17.51 -42.96 56.72
N LEU A 6 -16.58 -43.79 56.23
CA LEU A 6 -15.83 -43.48 55.01
C LEU A 6 -16.78 -43.49 53.79
N ALA A 7 -17.61 -44.51 53.63
CA ALA A 7 -18.55 -44.59 52.50
C ALA A 7 -19.58 -43.44 52.46
N THR A 8 -20.11 -43.03 53.62
CA THR A 8 -21.04 -41.89 53.71
C THR A 8 -20.34 -40.56 53.39
N LEU A 9 -19.11 -40.37 53.87
CA LEU A 9 -18.31 -39.19 53.52
C LEU A 9 -18.03 -39.13 52.01
N THR A 10 -17.64 -40.25 51.40
CA THR A 10 -17.40 -40.31 49.95
C THR A 10 -18.67 -40.01 49.16
N ALA A 11 -19.83 -40.55 49.58
CA ALA A 11 -21.10 -40.26 48.92
C ALA A 11 -21.48 -38.77 48.99
N LEU A 12 -21.31 -38.13 50.16
CA LEU A 12 -21.55 -36.69 50.33
C LEU A 12 -20.62 -35.83 49.46
N VAL A 13 -19.33 -36.18 49.40
CA VAL A 13 -18.37 -35.49 48.52
C VAL A 13 -18.73 -35.66 47.05
N CYS A 14 -19.13 -36.87 46.62
CA CYS A 14 -19.59 -37.11 45.25
C CYS A 14 -20.87 -36.33 44.93
N SER A 15 -21.86 -36.32 45.82
CA SER A 15 -23.10 -35.55 45.62
C SER A 15 -22.84 -34.04 45.55
N TRP A 16 -21.95 -33.52 46.41
CA TRP A 16 -21.52 -32.13 46.36
C TRP A 16 -20.80 -31.81 45.05
N ALA A 17 -19.87 -32.66 44.61
CA ALA A 17 -19.16 -32.46 43.35
C ALA A 17 -20.08 -32.53 42.12
N ILE A 18 -21.07 -33.44 42.10
CA ILE A 18 -22.07 -33.53 41.03
C ILE A 18 -22.92 -32.26 40.99
N TRP A 19 -23.40 -31.81 42.16
CA TRP A 19 -24.19 -30.58 42.25
C TRP A 19 -23.37 -29.36 41.80
N GLU A 20 -22.11 -29.28 42.22
CA GLU A 20 -21.21 -28.20 41.83
C GLU A 20 -20.97 -28.18 40.32
N ALA A 21 -20.66 -29.34 39.72
CA ALA A 21 -20.46 -29.47 38.28
C ALA A 21 -21.74 -29.15 37.47
N ALA A 22 -22.91 -29.59 37.95
CA ALA A 22 -24.19 -29.26 37.33
C ALA A 22 -24.49 -27.77 37.44
N ARG A 23 -24.19 -27.16 38.58
CA ARG A 23 -24.36 -25.72 38.82
C ARG A 23 -23.50 -24.90 37.88
N THR A 24 -22.20 -25.18 37.77
CA THR A 24 -21.30 -24.51 36.83
C THR A 24 -21.70 -24.75 35.37
N GLY A 25 -22.19 -25.96 35.05
CA GLY A 25 -22.68 -26.27 33.71
C GLY A 25 -23.88 -25.40 33.32
N ILE A 26 -24.87 -25.31 34.20
CA ILE A 26 -26.09 -24.52 33.97
C ILE A 26 -25.77 -23.02 33.95
N GLU A 27 -24.94 -22.55 34.86
CA GLU A 27 -24.51 -21.15 34.90
C GLU A 27 -23.82 -20.74 33.61
N ARG A 28 -22.83 -21.51 33.13
CA ARG A 28 -22.17 -21.22 31.86
C ARG A 28 -23.12 -21.18 30.67
N THR A 29 -24.09 -22.10 30.59
CA THR A 29 -25.09 -22.07 29.52
C THR A 29 -26.03 -20.87 29.60
N LEU A 30 -26.29 -20.36 30.81
CA LEU A 30 -27.11 -19.17 31.01
C LEU A 30 -26.33 -17.91 30.67
N ALA A 31 -25.04 -17.85 31.02
CA ALA A 31 -24.14 -16.78 30.63
C ALA A 31 -24.00 -16.71 29.10
N GLU A 32 -23.67 -17.83 28.45
CA GLU A 32 -23.57 -17.92 26.99
C GLU A 32 -24.89 -17.56 26.30
N ARG A 33 -26.03 -17.99 26.85
CA ARG A 33 -27.33 -17.57 26.35
C ARG A 33 -27.51 -16.05 26.46
N ALA A 34 -27.15 -15.45 27.59
CA ALA A 34 -27.28 -14.01 27.79
C ALA A 34 -26.43 -13.20 26.79
N GLU A 35 -25.18 -13.63 26.55
CA GLU A 35 -24.28 -13.04 25.55
C GLU A 35 -24.87 -13.14 24.13
N LEU A 36 -25.44 -14.31 23.78
CA LEU A 36 -26.03 -14.54 22.45
C LEU A 36 -27.37 -13.85 22.22
N THR A 37 -28.23 -13.76 23.24
CA THR A 37 -29.61 -13.25 23.09
C THR A 37 -29.81 -11.84 23.60
N GLY A 38 -28.89 -11.30 24.41
CA GLY A 38 -29.08 -10.03 25.10
C GLY A 38 -30.11 -10.10 26.25
N GLU A 39 -30.54 -11.29 26.69
CA GLU A 39 -31.58 -11.44 27.71
C GLU A 39 -31.01 -11.27 29.13
N ILE A 40 -31.35 -10.16 29.79
CA ILE A 40 -30.89 -9.86 31.16
C ILE A 40 -31.34 -10.91 32.20
N ASP A 41 -32.51 -11.56 32.02
CA ASP A 41 -32.97 -12.63 32.94
C ASP A 41 -32.01 -13.83 32.94
N SER A 42 -31.44 -14.18 31.78
CA SER A 42 -30.47 -15.26 31.67
C SER A 42 -29.19 -14.90 32.43
N ALA A 43 -28.71 -13.66 32.29
CA ALA A 43 -27.54 -13.16 33.02
C ALA A 43 -27.78 -13.09 34.54
N ASP A 44 -28.93 -12.56 34.98
CA ASP A 44 -29.32 -12.49 36.39
C ASP A 44 -29.39 -13.88 37.03
N ARG A 45 -29.86 -14.88 36.28
CA ARG A 45 -29.89 -16.27 36.73
C ARG A 45 -28.51 -16.89 36.79
N ALA A 46 -27.61 -16.58 35.85
CA ALA A 46 -26.22 -17.01 35.90
C ALA A 46 -25.52 -16.50 37.17
N ILE A 47 -25.61 -15.20 37.47
CA ILE A 47 -25.03 -14.61 38.68
C ILE A 47 -25.64 -15.21 39.96
N LYS A 48 -26.96 -15.48 39.99
CA LYS A 48 -27.58 -16.12 41.16
C LYS A 48 -27.03 -17.53 41.43
N LEU A 49 -26.65 -18.26 40.39
CA LEU A 49 -26.08 -19.62 40.53
C LEU A 49 -24.60 -19.58 40.94
N ALA A 50 -23.84 -18.64 40.38
CA ALA A 50 -22.42 -18.46 40.69
C ALA A 50 -22.03 -16.97 40.86
N PRO A 51 -22.27 -16.36 42.04
CA PRO A 51 -22.00 -14.93 42.28
C PRO A 51 -20.50 -14.58 42.42
N ASN A 52 -19.62 -15.58 42.31
CA ASN A 52 -18.17 -15.41 42.30
C ASN A 52 -17.57 -15.93 40.99
N ASP A 53 -18.41 -16.14 39.96
CA ASP A 53 -17.93 -16.44 38.62
C ASP A 53 -17.80 -15.16 37.79
N ALA A 54 -16.62 -14.96 37.21
CA ALA A 54 -16.32 -13.75 36.45
C ALA A 54 -17.04 -13.72 35.09
N GLU A 55 -17.33 -14.87 34.50
CA GLU A 55 -18.07 -14.99 33.24
C GLU A 55 -19.53 -14.58 33.43
N ALA A 56 -20.19 -15.01 34.51
CA ALA A 56 -21.55 -14.57 34.82
C ALA A 56 -21.66 -13.04 34.95
N HIS A 57 -20.69 -12.41 35.62
CA HIS A 57 -20.61 -10.95 35.71
C HIS A 57 -20.27 -10.30 34.36
N PHE A 58 -19.37 -10.89 33.58
CA PHE A 58 -19.06 -10.41 32.23
C PHE A 58 -20.29 -10.43 31.31
N ALA A 59 -21.01 -11.55 31.23
CA ALA A 59 -22.22 -11.69 30.41
C ALA A 59 -23.29 -10.65 30.78
N ARG A 60 -23.50 -10.41 32.08
CA ARG A 60 -24.42 -9.35 32.53
C ARG A 60 -23.93 -7.96 32.14
N GLY A 61 -22.64 -7.69 32.31
CA GLY A 61 -22.01 -6.44 31.90
C GLY A 61 -22.20 -6.17 30.40
N GLU A 62 -22.03 -7.18 29.55
CA GLU A 62 -22.24 -7.06 28.11
C GLU A 62 -23.70 -6.77 27.75
N VAL A 63 -24.66 -7.47 28.36
CA VAL A 63 -26.10 -7.20 28.16
C VAL A 63 -26.46 -5.76 28.54
N LEU A 64 -25.93 -5.27 29.67
CA LEU A 64 -26.14 -3.90 30.13
C LEU A 64 -25.48 -2.88 29.19
N GLN A 65 -24.26 -3.16 28.73
CA GLN A 65 -23.54 -2.30 27.79
C GLN A 65 -24.27 -2.19 26.45
N ASN A 66 -24.79 -3.31 25.92
CA ASN A 66 -25.60 -3.33 24.70
C ASN A 66 -26.94 -2.60 24.86
N SER A 67 -27.42 -2.48 26.10
CA SER A 67 -28.60 -1.68 26.46
C SER A 67 -28.27 -0.23 26.82
N GLU A 68 -27.02 0.19 26.61
CA GLU A 68 -26.47 1.52 26.93
C GLU A 68 -26.53 1.89 28.43
N ASP A 69 -26.77 0.93 29.33
CA ASP A 69 -26.61 1.10 30.78
C ASP A 69 -25.14 0.94 31.17
N TYR A 70 -24.33 1.93 30.78
CA TYR A 70 -22.89 1.91 31.02
C TYR A 70 -22.55 1.98 32.51
N SER A 71 -23.38 2.63 33.32
CA SER A 71 -23.21 2.67 34.77
C SER A 71 -23.35 1.26 35.36
N GLY A 72 -24.45 0.55 35.04
CA GLY A 72 -24.66 -0.83 35.47
C GLY A 72 -23.58 -1.77 34.94
N ALA A 73 -23.25 -1.68 33.65
CA ALA A 73 -22.22 -2.49 33.03
C ALA A 73 -20.83 -2.30 33.68
N SER A 74 -20.47 -1.06 34.04
CA SER A 74 -19.18 -0.79 34.69
C SER A 74 -19.05 -1.46 36.06
N VAL A 75 -20.14 -1.59 36.81
CA VAL A 75 -20.17 -2.29 38.11
C VAL A 75 -19.95 -3.79 37.91
N GLU A 76 -20.61 -4.37 36.90
CA GLU A 76 -20.47 -5.80 36.60
C GLU A 76 -19.06 -6.14 36.09
N PHE A 77 -18.52 -5.34 35.18
CA PHE A 77 -17.14 -5.52 34.72
C PHE A 77 -16.11 -5.27 35.83
N GLU A 78 -16.35 -4.33 36.75
CA GLU A 78 -15.52 -4.15 37.93
C GLU A 78 -15.52 -5.40 38.82
N ARG A 79 -16.67 -6.05 38.97
CA ARG A 79 -16.75 -7.32 39.70
C ARG A 79 -16.01 -8.44 38.96
N ALA A 80 -16.15 -8.53 37.63
CA ALA A 80 -15.46 -9.50 36.81
C ALA A 80 -13.93 -9.37 36.92
N VAL A 81 -13.36 -8.14 36.85
CA VAL A 81 -11.91 -7.93 37.01
C VAL A 81 -11.43 -8.21 38.43
N GLN A 82 -12.25 -8.01 39.47
CA GLN A 82 -11.87 -8.41 40.83
C GLN A 82 -11.72 -9.93 40.97
N LEU A 83 -12.57 -10.68 40.27
CA LEU A 83 -12.56 -12.14 40.26
C LEU A 83 -11.44 -12.71 39.37
N ARG A 84 -11.15 -12.06 38.23
CA ARG A 84 -10.06 -12.42 37.30
C ARG A 84 -9.14 -11.22 37.01
N PRO A 85 -8.29 -10.80 37.96
CA PRO A 85 -7.50 -9.56 37.81
C PRO A 85 -6.37 -9.62 36.77
N ARG A 86 -6.05 -10.82 36.25
CA ARG A 86 -5.04 -11.04 35.21
C ARG A 86 -5.62 -11.21 33.81
N ASP A 87 -6.93 -11.09 33.67
CA ASP A 87 -7.61 -11.17 32.38
C ASP A 87 -7.65 -9.79 31.71
N TYR A 88 -6.81 -9.58 30.70
CA TYR A 88 -6.70 -8.29 30.03
C TYR A 88 -8.02 -7.89 29.34
N PHE A 89 -8.83 -8.86 28.91
CA PHE A 89 -10.04 -8.60 28.15
C PHE A 89 -11.11 -7.98 29.05
N LEU A 90 -11.25 -8.46 30.28
CA LEU A 90 -12.14 -7.86 31.27
C LEU A 90 -11.73 -6.42 31.62
N TRP A 91 -10.42 -6.15 31.74
CA TRP A 91 -9.91 -4.79 31.94
C TRP A 91 -10.17 -3.88 30.73
N LEU A 92 -10.07 -4.43 29.51
CA LEU A 92 -10.40 -3.70 28.28
C LEU A 92 -11.87 -3.31 28.28
N MET A 93 -12.77 -4.25 28.56
CA MET A 93 -14.21 -4.01 28.60
C MET A 93 -14.57 -2.99 29.67
N LEU A 94 -14.06 -3.15 30.90
CA LEU A 94 -14.23 -2.15 31.96
C LEU A 94 -13.76 -0.75 31.53
N GLY A 95 -12.61 -0.68 30.83
CA GLY A 95 -12.04 0.57 30.34
C GLY A 95 -12.93 1.26 29.31
N VAL A 96 -13.37 0.53 28.29
CA VAL A 96 -14.28 1.04 27.24
C VAL A 96 -15.62 1.45 27.85
N THR A 97 -16.22 0.62 28.70
CA THR A 97 -17.50 0.94 29.33
C THR A 97 -17.42 2.17 30.23
N ARG A 98 -16.33 2.35 30.98
CA ARG A 98 -16.14 3.56 31.80
C ARG A 98 -15.97 4.82 30.95
N ASP A 99 -15.33 4.70 29.78
CA ASP A 99 -15.19 5.81 28.84
C ASP A 99 -16.54 6.24 28.28
N GLU A 100 -17.37 5.28 27.84
CA GLU A 100 -18.77 5.54 27.43
C GLU A 100 -19.59 6.15 28.58
N ASN A 101 -19.37 5.70 29.81
CA ASN A 101 -19.98 6.26 31.03
C ASN A 101 -19.37 7.61 31.47
N GLN A 102 -18.51 8.23 30.66
CA GLN A 102 -17.81 9.50 30.94
C GLN A 102 -16.87 9.48 32.17
N ASP A 103 -16.60 8.31 32.76
CA ASP A 103 -15.56 8.12 33.79
C ASP A 103 -14.18 7.94 33.12
N GLN A 104 -13.67 9.04 32.57
CA GLN A 104 -12.41 9.04 31.83
C GLN A 104 -11.21 8.60 32.67
N GLU A 105 -11.17 8.94 33.96
CA GLU A 105 -10.06 8.57 34.84
C GLU A 105 -10.10 7.08 35.20
N GLY A 106 -11.29 6.53 35.45
CA GLY A 106 -11.48 5.09 35.64
C GLY A 106 -11.19 4.30 34.36
N ALA A 107 -11.60 4.81 33.20
CA ALA A 107 -11.28 4.25 31.90
C ALA A 107 -9.78 4.18 31.66
N LEU A 108 -9.06 5.29 31.92
CA LEU A 108 -7.61 5.36 31.74
C LEU A 108 -6.87 4.35 32.62
N ARG A 109 -7.28 4.19 33.89
CA ARG A 109 -6.70 3.17 34.79
C ARG A 109 -6.93 1.75 34.26
N ALA A 110 -8.16 1.44 33.84
CA ALA A 110 -8.51 0.11 33.36
C ALA A 110 -7.82 -0.22 32.02
N LEU A 111 -7.79 0.71 31.06
CA LEU A 111 -7.10 0.53 29.78
C LEU A 111 -5.59 0.39 29.92
N ARG A 112 -4.95 1.14 30.84
CA ARG A 112 -3.52 0.95 31.16
C ARG A 112 -3.25 -0.45 31.73
N GLN A 113 -4.14 -0.95 32.59
CA GLN A 113 -4.02 -2.31 33.12
C GLN A 113 -4.19 -3.37 32.02
N ALA A 114 -5.17 -3.19 31.13
CA ALA A 114 -5.36 -4.07 29.97
C ALA A 114 -4.12 -4.11 29.06
N ALA A 115 -3.57 -2.94 28.73
CA ALA A 115 -2.35 -2.81 27.90
C ALA A 115 -1.11 -3.41 28.58
N ALA A 116 -1.01 -3.34 29.91
CA ALA A 116 0.08 -3.95 30.66
C ALA A 116 0.00 -5.49 30.68
N LEU A 117 -1.22 -6.05 30.74
CA LEU A 117 -1.44 -7.50 30.75
C LEU A 117 -1.28 -8.14 29.37
N ALA A 118 -1.57 -7.41 28.29
CA ALA A 118 -1.45 -7.90 26.91
C ALA A 118 -0.58 -6.97 26.05
N PRO A 119 0.74 -6.89 26.30
CA PRO A 119 1.59 -5.86 25.72
C PRO A 119 1.74 -5.92 24.20
N SER A 120 1.53 -7.10 23.60
CA SER A 120 1.60 -7.33 22.14
C SER A 120 0.24 -7.34 21.45
N TYR A 121 -0.85 -7.25 22.20
CA TYR A 121 -2.20 -7.26 21.63
C TYR A 121 -2.65 -5.81 21.37
N ALA A 122 -3.08 -5.54 20.14
CA ALA A 122 -3.32 -4.18 19.68
C ALA A 122 -4.54 -3.48 20.35
N PRO A 123 -5.71 -4.12 20.54
CA PRO A 123 -6.93 -3.42 20.98
C PRO A 123 -6.83 -2.61 22.28
N PRO A 124 -6.22 -3.10 23.38
CA PRO A 124 -6.07 -2.29 24.59
C PRO A 124 -5.28 -1.00 24.38
N ARG A 125 -4.18 -1.08 23.63
CA ARG A 125 -3.33 0.09 23.33
C ARG A 125 -4.00 1.04 22.35
N TRP A 126 -4.76 0.51 21.40
CA TRP A 126 -5.57 1.31 20.47
C TRP A 126 -6.62 2.14 21.23
N GLN A 127 -7.37 1.51 22.14
CA GLN A 127 -8.36 2.23 22.96
C GLN A 127 -7.71 3.25 23.89
N LEU A 128 -6.61 2.87 24.55
CA LEU A 128 -5.84 3.77 25.41
C LEU A 128 -5.34 4.99 24.64
N GLY A 129 -4.74 4.78 23.46
CA GLY A 129 -4.25 5.85 22.60
C GLY A 129 -5.35 6.82 22.18
N ASN A 130 -6.52 6.32 21.76
CA ASN A 130 -7.65 7.16 21.38
C ASN A 130 -8.22 7.99 22.55
N LEU A 131 -8.32 7.39 23.75
CA LEU A 131 -8.74 8.14 24.95
C LEU A 131 -7.73 9.26 25.27
N LEU A 132 -6.43 8.96 25.21
CA LEU A 132 -5.36 9.95 25.43
C LEU A 132 -5.40 11.08 24.38
N LEU A 133 -5.72 10.77 23.12
CA LEU A 133 -5.92 11.79 22.08
C LEU A 133 -7.06 12.75 22.44
N ARG A 134 -8.23 12.23 22.87
CA ARG A 134 -9.37 13.07 23.28
C ARG A 134 -9.06 13.93 24.51
N LYS A 135 -8.13 13.48 25.36
CA LYS A 135 -7.63 14.26 26.51
C LYS A 135 -6.50 15.24 26.16
N GLY A 136 -6.05 15.30 24.90
CA GLY A 136 -4.95 16.16 24.46
C GLY A 136 -3.55 15.70 24.89
N GLN A 137 -3.40 14.45 25.35
CA GLN A 137 -2.13 13.87 25.80
C GLN A 137 -1.40 13.20 24.63
N TYR A 138 -1.01 13.99 23.63
CA TYR A 138 -0.57 13.47 22.32
C TYR A 138 0.69 12.59 22.37
N ASP A 139 1.70 12.93 23.18
CA ASP A 139 2.95 12.15 23.23
C ASP A 139 2.71 10.72 23.75
N GLU A 140 1.93 10.58 24.82
CA GLU A 140 1.56 9.28 25.38
C GLU A 140 0.61 8.55 24.41
N ALA A 141 -0.34 9.26 23.82
CA ALA A 141 -1.28 8.71 22.86
C ALA A 141 -0.57 8.05 21.68
N PHE A 142 0.32 8.78 21.00
CA PHE A 142 1.07 8.23 19.87
C PHE A 142 2.03 7.12 20.30
N THR A 143 2.53 7.12 21.54
CA THR A 143 3.32 5.99 22.06
C THR A 143 2.50 4.71 22.11
N GLU A 144 1.25 4.78 22.57
CA GLU A 144 0.36 3.62 22.64
C GLU A 144 -0.18 3.22 21.27
N LEU A 145 -0.55 4.18 20.42
CA LEU A 145 -1.00 3.91 19.04
C LEU A 145 0.11 3.26 18.18
N ARG A 146 1.37 3.72 18.29
CA ARG A 146 2.50 3.08 17.62
C ARG A 146 2.65 1.62 18.04
N ARG A 147 2.57 1.34 19.34
CA ARG A 147 2.65 -0.03 19.86
C ARG A 147 1.46 -0.89 19.41
N ALA A 148 0.27 -0.31 19.32
CA ALA A 148 -0.89 -0.99 18.74
C ALA A 148 -0.65 -1.36 17.27
N ALA A 149 -0.11 -0.43 16.47
CA ALA A 149 0.20 -0.67 15.05
C ALA A 149 1.37 -1.63 14.83
N ILE A 150 2.31 -1.74 15.77
CA ILE A 150 3.32 -2.81 15.75
C ILE A 150 2.66 -4.19 15.95
N GLY A 151 1.67 -4.31 16.86
CA GLY A 151 0.94 -5.55 17.09
C GLY A 151 -0.09 -5.89 16.00
N ASN A 152 -0.61 -4.87 15.30
CA ASN A 152 -1.49 -5.02 14.14
C ASN A 152 -1.13 -3.95 13.07
N PRO A 153 -0.27 -4.31 12.10
CA PRO A 153 0.18 -3.41 11.04
C PRO A 153 -0.91 -2.68 10.25
N ASN A 154 -2.10 -3.26 10.15
CA ASN A 154 -3.22 -2.64 9.43
C ASN A 154 -3.71 -1.33 10.08
N LEU A 155 -3.25 -1.02 11.30
CA LEU A 155 -3.55 0.24 11.99
C LEU A 155 -2.64 1.40 11.55
N TRP A 156 -1.49 1.15 10.90
CA TRP A 156 -0.57 2.22 10.51
C TRP A 156 -1.22 3.36 9.72
N PRO A 157 -2.04 3.10 8.68
CA PRO A 157 -2.73 4.17 7.96
C PRO A 157 -3.54 5.08 8.89
N ASN A 158 -4.34 4.51 9.79
CA ASN A 158 -5.15 5.29 10.72
C ASN A 158 -4.28 6.10 11.70
N VAL A 159 -3.16 5.54 12.19
CA VAL A 159 -2.27 6.26 13.10
C VAL A 159 -1.59 7.43 12.37
N ILE A 160 -1.21 7.25 11.10
CA ILE A 160 -0.64 8.30 10.26
C ILE A 160 -1.67 9.40 9.99
N ASP A 161 -2.90 9.04 9.63
CA ASP A 161 -4.01 9.98 9.39
C ASP A 161 -4.27 10.85 10.64
N LEU A 162 -4.30 10.22 11.83
CA LEU A 162 -4.46 10.92 13.10
C LEU A 162 -3.30 11.88 13.38
N ALA A 163 -2.06 11.45 13.14
CA ALA A 163 -0.89 12.31 13.27
C ALA A 163 -0.95 13.49 12.31
N TRP A 164 -1.26 13.25 11.05
CA TRP A 164 -1.37 14.26 10.01
C TRP A 164 -2.41 15.34 10.38
N GLY A 165 -3.59 14.91 10.83
CA GLY A 165 -4.67 15.81 11.24
C GLY A 165 -4.30 16.65 12.47
N ILE A 166 -3.68 16.06 13.49
CA ILE A 166 -3.30 16.76 14.72
C ILE A 166 -2.17 17.76 14.48
N TYR A 167 -1.18 17.40 13.67
CA TYR A 167 -0.01 18.23 13.40
C TYR A 167 -0.16 19.12 12.16
N GLY A 168 -1.38 19.26 11.62
CA GLY A 168 -1.68 20.20 10.54
C GLY A 168 -0.88 19.96 9.26
N GLY A 169 -0.51 18.71 8.98
CA GLY A 169 0.31 18.35 7.83
C GLY A 169 1.81 18.68 7.94
N ASP A 170 2.30 19.03 9.13
CA ASP A 170 3.75 19.15 9.37
C ASP A 170 4.41 17.76 9.32
N VAL A 171 5.12 17.52 8.21
CA VAL A 171 5.81 16.25 7.94
C VAL A 171 6.81 15.91 9.04
N ASP A 172 7.61 16.87 9.50
CA ASP A 172 8.65 16.62 10.50
C ASP A 172 8.03 16.29 11.86
N ALA A 173 6.93 16.95 12.20
CA ALA A 173 6.16 16.63 13.39
C ALA A 173 5.54 15.23 13.31
N VAL A 174 4.94 14.88 12.18
CA VAL A 174 4.38 13.55 11.94
C VAL A 174 5.46 12.48 12.05
N VAL A 175 6.58 12.61 11.34
CA VAL A 175 7.70 11.64 11.41
C VAL A 175 8.21 11.51 12.85
N ARG A 176 8.34 12.62 13.59
CA ARG A 176 8.81 12.64 14.99
C ARG A 176 7.88 11.88 15.92
N VAL A 177 6.55 12.04 15.80
CA VAL A 177 5.60 11.30 16.65
C VAL A 177 5.35 9.88 16.16
N MET A 178 5.48 9.63 14.86
CA MET A 178 5.30 8.30 14.27
C MET A 178 6.46 7.37 14.56
N GLN A 179 7.68 7.91 14.76
CA GLN A 179 8.90 7.14 15.02
C GLN A 179 8.94 5.80 14.26
N PRO A 180 8.90 5.81 12.91
CA PRO A 180 8.72 4.59 12.12
C PRO A 180 9.97 3.70 12.17
N GLN A 181 10.01 2.80 13.17
CA GLN A 181 11.13 1.89 13.41
C GLN A 181 11.06 0.62 12.56
N THR A 182 9.86 0.20 12.15
CA THR A 182 9.65 -0.98 11.31
C THR A 182 9.59 -0.59 9.84
N GLU A 183 9.97 -1.51 8.96
CA GLU A 183 9.83 -1.33 7.51
C GLU A 183 8.39 -1.02 7.11
N GLU A 184 7.46 -1.78 7.69
CA GLU A 184 6.03 -1.61 7.49
C GLU A 184 5.53 -0.20 7.83
N ALA A 185 6.02 0.38 8.94
CA ALA A 185 5.69 1.76 9.32
C ALA A 185 6.26 2.77 8.32
N ARG A 186 7.51 2.56 7.86
CA ARG A 186 8.19 3.43 6.90
C ARG A 186 7.49 3.42 5.54
N LEU A 187 7.15 2.25 5.01
CA LEU A 187 6.45 2.13 3.73
C LEU A 187 5.02 2.68 3.81
N SER A 188 4.30 2.43 4.91
CA SER A 188 2.98 3.02 5.12
C SER A 188 3.04 4.54 5.17
N LEU A 189 4.03 5.11 5.86
CA LEU A 189 4.24 6.56 5.91
C LEU A 189 4.67 7.12 4.54
N ALA A 190 5.57 6.45 3.83
CA ALA A 190 6.00 6.84 2.48
C ALA A 190 4.81 6.93 1.52
N LEU A 191 3.96 5.90 1.49
CA LEU A 191 2.78 5.85 0.64
C LEU A 191 1.78 6.95 1.00
N PHE A 192 1.55 7.18 2.29
CA PHE A 192 0.71 8.27 2.77
C PHE A 192 1.25 9.64 2.31
N LEU A 193 2.54 9.89 2.49
CA LEU A 193 3.20 11.14 2.11
C LEU A 193 3.14 11.37 0.59
N ALA A 194 3.34 10.33 -0.22
CA ALA A 194 3.25 10.42 -1.68
C ALA A 194 1.84 10.88 -2.13
N ARG A 195 0.78 10.33 -1.53
CA ARG A 195 -0.62 10.74 -1.79
C ARG A 195 -0.92 12.18 -1.38
N HIS A 196 -0.16 12.73 -0.45
CA HIS A 196 -0.28 14.11 0.02
C HIS A 196 0.70 15.07 -0.68
N ASN A 197 1.23 14.67 -1.84
CA ASN A 197 2.21 15.43 -2.64
C ASN A 197 3.50 15.76 -1.87
N GLN A 198 3.87 14.96 -0.86
CA GLN A 198 5.11 15.10 -0.09
C GLN A 198 6.18 14.14 -0.61
N ALA A 199 6.50 14.22 -1.90
CA ALA A 199 7.32 13.24 -2.59
C ALA A 199 8.73 13.08 -2.01
N ALA A 200 9.42 14.19 -1.70
CA ALA A 200 10.76 14.15 -1.12
C ALA A 200 10.79 13.44 0.25
N ALA A 201 9.78 13.69 1.09
CA ALA A 201 9.66 13.03 2.38
C ALA A 201 9.26 11.56 2.25
N ALA A 202 8.40 11.23 1.27
CA ALA A 202 8.06 9.85 0.94
C ALA A 202 9.30 9.05 0.53
N LEU A 203 10.13 9.64 -0.33
CA LEU A 203 11.38 9.02 -0.78
C LEU A 203 12.35 8.80 0.39
N GLU A 204 12.45 9.74 1.33
CA GLU A 204 13.31 9.57 2.50
C GLU A 204 12.89 8.38 3.35
N GLN A 205 11.58 8.19 3.58
CA GLN A 205 11.09 7.00 4.29
C GLN A 205 11.34 5.70 3.50
N PHE A 206 11.23 5.74 2.16
CA PHE A 206 11.53 4.61 1.29
C PHE A 206 13.02 4.22 1.32
N ARG A 207 13.94 5.17 1.28
CA ARG A 207 15.40 4.92 1.38
C ARG A 207 15.80 4.19 2.65
N LEU A 208 15.05 4.44 3.73
CA LEU A 208 15.23 3.77 5.02
C LEU A 208 14.57 2.37 5.07
N SER A 209 13.86 1.93 4.02
CA SER A 209 13.22 0.61 3.96
C SER A 209 14.19 -0.49 3.48
N ALA A 210 13.84 -1.76 3.71
CA ALA A 210 14.66 -2.91 3.27
C ALA A 210 14.21 -3.51 1.92
N LEU A 211 13.14 -2.95 1.32
CA LEU A 211 12.51 -3.38 0.06
C LEU A 211 11.87 -4.78 0.10
N THR A 212 11.37 -5.22 1.26
CA THR A 212 10.82 -6.58 1.40
C THR A 212 9.40 -6.72 0.85
N ASP A 213 8.60 -5.64 0.83
CA ASP A 213 7.22 -5.64 0.32
C ASP A 213 7.15 -5.07 -1.10
N SER A 214 7.22 -5.96 -2.10
CA SER A 214 7.18 -5.56 -3.52
C SER A 214 5.88 -4.86 -3.91
N ALA A 215 4.74 -5.27 -3.37
CA ALA A 215 3.44 -4.69 -3.71
C ALA A 215 3.32 -3.22 -3.24
N LYS A 216 3.82 -2.91 -2.04
CA LYS A 216 3.85 -1.54 -1.53
C LYS A 216 4.87 -0.67 -2.24
N ASN A 217 6.01 -1.24 -2.63
CA ASN A 217 7.02 -0.52 -3.41
C ASN A 217 6.45 -0.07 -4.77
N GLU A 218 5.75 -0.96 -5.47
CA GLU A 218 5.04 -0.64 -6.72
C GLU A 218 3.93 0.39 -6.49
N SER A 219 3.16 0.24 -5.41
CA SER A 219 2.11 1.21 -5.05
C SER A 219 2.70 2.61 -4.79
N LEU A 220 3.86 2.70 -4.12
CA LEU A 220 4.54 3.96 -3.89
C LEU A 220 5.00 4.60 -5.21
N LEU A 221 5.59 3.80 -6.11
CA LEU A 221 5.98 4.25 -7.44
C LEU A 221 4.76 4.85 -8.19
N ASP A 222 3.64 4.14 -8.20
CA ASP A 222 2.40 4.60 -8.85
C ASP A 222 1.91 5.93 -8.27
N GLU A 223 1.91 6.11 -6.94
CA GLU A 223 1.49 7.37 -6.33
C GLU A 223 2.44 8.52 -6.65
N LEU A 224 3.76 8.28 -6.67
CA LEU A 224 4.75 9.30 -7.07
C LEU A 224 4.59 9.70 -8.54
N LEU A 225 4.32 8.75 -9.43
CA LEU A 225 4.04 9.02 -10.85
C LEU A 225 2.75 9.83 -11.03
N LYS A 226 1.68 9.52 -10.30
CA LYS A 226 0.43 10.30 -10.32
C LYS A 226 0.65 11.73 -9.81
N ALA A 227 1.48 11.89 -8.78
CA ALA A 227 1.89 13.19 -8.24
C ALA A 227 2.90 13.93 -9.14
N ARG A 228 3.37 13.31 -10.23
CA ARG A 228 4.39 13.84 -11.16
C ARG A 228 5.73 14.13 -10.49
N ALA A 229 6.02 13.44 -9.39
CA ALA A 229 7.31 13.49 -8.73
C ALA A 229 8.29 12.54 -9.43
N PHE A 230 8.67 12.86 -10.67
CA PHE A 230 9.35 11.92 -11.54
C PHE A 230 10.76 11.55 -11.07
N ASN A 231 11.49 12.48 -10.46
CA ASN A 231 12.83 12.19 -9.96
C ASN A 231 12.77 11.19 -8.81
N GLU A 232 11.84 11.40 -7.88
CA GLU A 232 11.61 10.52 -6.75
C GLU A 232 11.05 9.16 -7.20
N ALA A 233 10.11 9.16 -8.14
CA ALA A 233 9.58 7.95 -8.76
C ALA A 233 10.68 7.14 -9.45
N TYR A 234 11.60 7.80 -10.18
CA TYR A 234 12.71 7.13 -10.85
C TYR A 234 13.64 6.46 -9.84
N GLU A 235 13.94 7.12 -8.73
CA GLU A 235 14.78 6.52 -7.69
C GLU A 235 14.13 5.28 -7.07
N VAL A 236 12.83 5.33 -6.78
CA VAL A 236 12.07 4.16 -6.32
C VAL A 236 12.12 3.04 -7.35
N TRP A 237 11.78 3.35 -8.60
CA TRP A 237 11.79 2.38 -9.71
C TRP A 237 13.16 1.75 -9.92
N ALA A 238 14.22 2.55 -10.00
CA ALA A 238 15.59 2.08 -10.20
C ALA A 238 16.08 1.21 -9.03
N THR A 239 15.64 1.52 -7.82
CA THR A 239 15.95 0.74 -6.62
C THR A 239 15.24 -0.62 -6.64
N ILE A 240 13.95 -0.66 -7.01
CA ILE A 240 13.17 -1.90 -7.16
C ILE A 240 13.79 -2.82 -8.23
N HIS A 241 14.29 -2.24 -9.32
CA HIS A 241 14.87 -2.97 -10.45
C HIS A 241 16.38 -3.24 -10.30
N GLY A 242 16.99 -2.88 -9.16
CA GLY A 242 18.40 -3.16 -8.88
C GLY A 242 19.40 -2.35 -9.72
N LEU A 243 18.97 -1.24 -10.33
CA LEU A 243 19.77 -0.40 -11.21
C LEU A 243 20.68 0.58 -10.44
N GLN A 244 20.45 0.77 -9.13
CA GLN A 244 21.33 1.56 -8.27
C GLN A 244 22.34 0.70 -7.52
N SER A 245 23.62 1.11 -7.54
CA SER A 245 24.59 0.66 -6.54
C SER A 245 24.18 1.22 -5.18
N ARG A 246 23.76 0.36 -4.25
CA ARG A 246 23.56 0.72 -2.85
C ARG A 246 24.88 1.36 -2.35
N ASN A 247 24.85 2.67 -2.07
CA ASN A 247 25.91 3.54 -1.55
C ASN A 247 26.58 4.49 -2.57
N LEU A 248 25.94 5.62 -2.86
CA LEU A 248 26.65 6.87 -3.17
C LEU A 248 26.56 7.80 -1.95
N PRO A 249 27.68 8.26 -1.36
CA PRO A 249 27.70 9.05 -0.12
C PRO A 249 27.02 10.43 -0.18
N ASP A 250 26.63 10.90 -1.37
CA ASP A 250 26.28 12.31 -1.62
C ASP A 250 24.86 12.53 -2.15
N GLY A 251 23.99 11.50 -2.13
CA GLY A 251 22.56 11.65 -2.44
C GLY A 251 22.21 12.16 -3.85
N ARG A 252 23.18 12.18 -4.78
CA ARG A 252 22.95 12.60 -6.16
C ARG A 252 22.56 11.41 -7.01
N VAL A 253 21.43 11.54 -7.69
CA VAL A 253 21.05 10.72 -8.83
C VAL A 253 22.17 10.87 -9.88
N SER A 254 22.81 9.76 -10.25
CA SER A 254 23.85 9.72 -11.28
C SER A 254 23.33 10.34 -12.60
N ASP A 255 24.18 11.02 -13.37
CA ASP A 255 23.85 11.50 -14.74
C ASP A 255 23.35 10.38 -15.67
N THR A 256 23.42 9.11 -15.24
CA THR A 256 22.80 7.94 -15.87
C THR A 256 21.26 7.90 -15.76
N ALA A 257 20.62 8.74 -14.93
CA ALA A 257 19.16 8.79 -14.85
C ALA A 257 18.50 9.51 -16.03
N THR A 258 19.25 10.34 -16.74
CA THR A 258 18.80 10.95 -17.99
C THR A 258 19.22 10.06 -19.15
N GLY A 259 18.30 9.29 -19.68
CA GLY A 259 18.58 8.35 -20.77
C GLY A 259 17.42 7.40 -21.02
N ILE A 260 17.42 6.77 -22.18
CA ILE A 260 16.46 5.73 -22.50
C ILE A 260 16.94 4.45 -21.84
N HIS A 261 16.07 3.86 -21.02
CA HIS A 261 16.31 2.54 -20.45
C HIS A 261 16.05 1.47 -21.51
N ASP A 262 16.95 0.50 -21.59
CA ASP A 262 16.86 -0.64 -22.51
C ASP A 262 16.56 -0.21 -23.96
N GLY A 263 17.30 0.79 -24.46
CA GLY A 263 17.09 1.34 -25.80
C GLY A 263 17.33 0.35 -26.95
N GLY A 264 18.10 -0.71 -26.70
CA GLY A 264 18.37 -1.82 -27.62
C GLY A 264 17.45 -3.04 -27.45
N PHE A 265 16.54 -3.03 -26.45
CA PHE A 265 15.67 -4.17 -26.15
C PHE A 265 16.43 -5.46 -25.81
N GLU A 266 17.49 -5.31 -25.03
CA GLU A 266 18.37 -6.37 -24.56
C GLU A 266 17.81 -7.07 -23.31
N GLU A 267 16.91 -6.41 -22.59
CA GLU A 267 16.21 -6.97 -21.44
C GLU A 267 14.88 -7.66 -21.83
N PRO A 268 14.35 -8.57 -20.98
CA PRO A 268 13.01 -9.12 -21.19
C PRO A 268 11.95 -8.02 -21.10
N ILE A 269 11.08 -7.91 -22.11
CA ILE A 269 10.03 -6.90 -22.10
C ILE A 269 8.85 -7.36 -21.24
N THR A 270 8.56 -6.60 -20.19
CA THR A 270 7.42 -6.83 -19.30
C THR A 270 6.18 -6.06 -19.79
N VAL A 271 5.01 -6.70 -19.74
CA VAL A 271 3.75 -6.08 -20.21
C VAL A 271 3.05 -5.44 -19.02
N GLY A 272 2.65 -4.18 -19.16
CA GLY A 272 1.78 -3.49 -18.19
C GLY A 272 2.41 -3.09 -16.86
N GLN A 273 3.75 -3.01 -16.78
CA GLN A 273 4.42 -2.44 -15.61
C GLN A 273 4.47 -0.91 -15.67
N SER A 274 4.26 -0.25 -14.54
CA SER A 274 4.49 1.19 -14.37
C SER A 274 5.98 1.49 -14.22
N GLY A 275 6.41 2.71 -14.57
CA GLY A 275 7.78 3.16 -14.36
C GLY A 275 8.47 3.65 -15.63
N PHE A 276 9.78 3.41 -15.71
CA PHE A 276 10.66 4.05 -16.70
C PHE A 276 11.22 3.08 -17.75
N GLY A 277 10.90 1.79 -17.65
CA GLY A 277 11.14 0.82 -18.71
C GLY A 277 10.16 0.97 -19.87
N TRP A 278 10.42 0.23 -20.97
CA TRP A 278 9.49 0.15 -22.09
C TRP A 278 8.17 -0.51 -21.67
N GLN A 279 7.08 0.23 -21.83
CA GLN A 279 5.73 -0.23 -21.51
C GLN A 279 4.99 -0.63 -22.79
N ILE A 280 4.71 -1.92 -22.92
CA ILE A 280 3.86 -2.46 -23.98
C ILE A 280 2.40 -2.28 -23.59
N THR A 281 1.61 -1.69 -24.49
CA THR A 281 0.15 -1.58 -24.30
C THR A 281 -0.50 -2.96 -24.39
N PRO A 282 -1.23 -3.42 -23.35
CA PRO A 282 -1.87 -4.73 -23.37
C PRO A 282 -2.91 -4.85 -24.49
N SER A 283 -2.96 -6.01 -25.15
CA SER A 283 -4.07 -6.43 -26.00
C SER A 283 -4.42 -5.50 -27.18
N VAL A 284 -3.43 -4.99 -27.89
CA VAL A 284 -3.66 -4.32 -29.19
C VAL A 284 -4.09 -5.35 -30.23
N ALA A 285 -5.32 -5.23 -30.74
CA ALA A 285 -5.88 -6.16 -31.72
C ALA A 285 -4.98 -6.31 -32.95
N ASN A 286 -4.70 -7.56 -33.36
CA ASN A 286 -3.90 -7.92 -34.53
C ASN A 286 -2.46 -7.37 -34.53
N VAL A 287 -1.89 -7.05 -33.36
CA VAL A 287 -0.49 -6.67 -33.20
C VAL A 287 0.16 -7.60 -32.17
N THR A 288 1.31 -8.17 -32.51
CA THR A 288 2.13 -8.94 -31.56
C THR A 288 3.52 -8.32 -31.44
N MET A 289 4.03 -8.25 -30.21
CA MET A 289 5.34 -7.70 -29.91
C MET A 289 6.21 -8.76 -29.24
N SER A 290 7.47 -8.85 -29.65
CA SER A 290 8.45 -9.80 -29.13
C SER A 290 9.86 -9.29 -29.33
N VAL A 291 10.81 -9.79 -28.55
CA VAL A 291 12.23 -9.54 -28.80
C VAL A 291 12.74 -10.51 -29.87
N ASP A 292 13.46 -10.00 -30.88
CA ASP A 292 14.08 -10.77 -31.96
C ASP A 292 15.60 -10.74 -31.83
N THR A 293 16.25 -11.86 -32.14
CA THR A 293 17.73 -12.03 -32.07
C THR A 293 18.37 -12.15 -33.46
N ASN A 294 17.56 -12.32 -34.50
CA ASN A 294 18.03 -12.52 -35.87
C ASN A 294 18.18 -11.20 -36.63
N GLU A 295 17.18 -10.32 -36.52
CA GLU A 295 17.19 -8.99 -37.10
C GLU A 295 17.56 -8.00 -36.00
N ARG A 296 18.77 -7.44 -36.04
CA ARG A 296 19.29 -6.49 -35.05
C ARG A 296 20.09 -5.39 -35.74
N HIS A 297 20.19 -4.23 -35.11
CA HIS A 297 20.91 -3.08 -35.65
C HIS A 297 22.27 -2.91 -34.99
N ASP A 298 22.33 -2.89 -33.66
CA ASP A 298 23.57 -2.61 -32.92
C ASP A 298 24.03 -3.85 -32.13
N GLU A 299 23.33 -4.17 -31.04
CA GLU A 299 23.78 -5.18 -30.07
C GLU A 299 23.28 -6.60 -30.43
N SER A 300 22.55 -7.26 -29.54
CA SER A 300 22.23 -8.69 -29.66
C SER A 300 20.76 -8.95 -29.98
N ARG A 301 19.90 -7.94 -29.78
CA ARG A 301 18.45 -8.03 -29.92
C ARG A 301 17.86 -6.80 -30.59
N SER A 302 16.57 -6.88 -30.90
CA SER A 302 15.73 -5.73 -31.26
C SER A 302 14.27 -6.02 -30.91
N LEU A 303 13.44 -4.97 -30.87
CA LEU A 303 12.00 -5.14 -30.73
C LEU A 303 11.37 -5.44 -32.09
N ARG A 304 10.67 -6.57 -32.20
CA ARG A 304 9.84 -6.94 -33.34
C ARG A 304 8.37 -6.68 -33.07
N ILE A 305 7.70 -6.04 -34.02
CA ILE A 305 6.27 -5.75 -34.01
C ILE A 305 5.64 -6.32 -35.29
N ASP A 306 4.84 -7.39 -35.15
CA ASP A 306 4.11 -7.99 -36.26
C ASP A 306 2.67 -7.47 -36.31
N PHE A 307 2.25 -7.04 -37.50
CA PHE A 307 0.88 -6.60 -37.79
C PHE A 307 0.18 -7.63 -38.67
N ARG A 308 -1.02 -8.06 -38.26
CA ARG A 308 -1.75 -9.17 -38.90
C ARG A 308 -3.17 -8.80 -39.35
N GLY A 309 -3.50 -7.50 -39.42
CA GLY A 309 -4.83 -7.07 -39.80
C GLY A 309 -5.24 -5.70 -39.26
N ASN A 310 -6.52 -5.56 -38.94
CA ASN A 310 -7.10 -4.31 -38.46
C ASN A 310 -6.65 -4.04 -37.03
N SER A 311 -5.95 -2.94 -36.80
CA SER A 311 -5.54 -2.52 -35.45
C SER A 311 -6.00 -1.11 -35.14
N SER A 312 -6.28 -0.83 -33.86
CA SER A 312 -6.67 0.50 -33.41
C SER A 312 -5.51 1.47 -33.59
N ALA A 313 -5.68 2.43 -34.49
CA ALA A 313 -4.72 3.52 -34.68
C ALA A 313 -4.75 4.58 -33.56
N LYS A 314 -5.65 4.48 -32.58
CA LYS A 314 -5.80 5.48 -31.51
C LYS A 314 -5.04 5.12 -30.24
N SER A 315 -4.56 3.89 -30.12
CA SER A 315 -3.89 3.38 -28.92
C SER A 315 -2.38 3.37 -29.14
N PRO A 316 -1.58 3.79 -28.15
CA PRO A 316 -0.14 3.60 -28.22
C PRO A 316 0.17 2.10 -28.34
N LEU A 317 1.26 1.78 -29.04
CA LEU A 317 1.79 0.42 -29.09
C LEU A 317 2.81 0.22 -27.97
N LEU A 318 3.72 1.18 -27.88
CA LEU A 318 4.87 1.16 -26.99
C LEU A 318 5.11 2.58 -26.45
N THR A 319 5.38 2.68 -25.16
CA THR A 319 5.71 3.96 -24.51
C THR A 319 6.88 3.82 -23.57
N GLN A 320 7.68 4.87 -23.39
CA GLN A 320 8.65 4.96 -22.30
C GLN A 320 8.63 6.35 -21.68
N LEU A 321 8.56 6.40 -20.35
CA LEU A 321 8.73 7.63 -19.57
C LEU A 321 10.23 7.86 -19.35
N VAL A 322 10.72 9.05 -19.69
CA VAL A 322 12.15 9.38 -19.64
C VAL A 322 12.36 10.71 -18.92
N LEU A 323 13.31 10.74 -17.98
CA LEU A 323 13.71 11.97 -17.29
C LEU A 323 14.53 12.88 -18.20
N VAL A 324 14.25 14.18 -18.13
CA VAL A 324 14.96 15.23 -18.87
C VAL A 324 15.20 16.45 -17.98
N LYS A 325 16.23 17.23 -18.33
CA LYS A 325 16.50 18.50 -17.66
C LYS A 325 15.60 19.60 -18.25
N PRO A 326 15.04 20.49 -17.42
CA PRO A 326 14.34 21.67 -17.90
C PRO A 326 15.25 22.58 -18.74
N GLN A 327 14.67 23.34 -19.67
CA GLN A 327 15.38 24.31 -20.52
C GLN A 327 16.64 23.76 -21.19
N ALA A 328 16.51 22.58 -21.79
CA ALA A 328 17.58 21.89 -22.49
C ALA A 328 17.11 21.42 -23.85
N ARG A 329 18.06 21.29 -24.78
CA ARG A 329 17.80 20.73 -26.10
C ARG A 329 18.31 19.30 -26.16
N TYR A 330 17.48 18.43 -26.71
CA TYR A 330 17.74 17.01 -26.83
C TYR A 330 17.61 16.54 -28.27
N ARG A 331 18.35 15.47 -28.58
CA ARG A 331 18.18 14.65 -29.78
C ARG A 331 17.83 13.23 -29.39
N LEU A 332 16.63 12.80 -29.77
CA LEU A 332 16.26 11.38 -29.78
C LEU A 332 16.78 10.75 -31.07
N SER A 333 17.50 9.64 -30.98
CA SER A 333 17.94 8.84 -32.13
C SER A 333 17.55 7.38 -31.94
N PHE A 334 17.21 6.67 -33.02
CA PHE A 334 16.87 5.25 -33.01
C PHE A 334 16.95 4.68 -34.43
N ALA A 335 16.95 3.36 -34.56
CA ALA A 335 16.92 2.66 -35.84
C ALA A 335 15.60 1.93 -36.04
N ALA A 336 15.13 1.88 -37.29
CA ALA A 336 13.98 1.07 -37.66
C ALA A 336 14.20 0.32 -38.97
N LEU A 337 13.60 -0.86 -39.07
CA LEU A 337 13.56 -1.71 -40.26
C LEU A 337 12.12 -2.16 -40.47
N SER A 338 11.65 -2.18 -41.71
CA SER A 338 10.36 -2.80 -42.03
C SER A 338 10.48 -3.82 -43.15
N LYS A 339 9.72 -4.92 -43.05
CA LYS A 339 9.63 -5.95 -44.10
C LYS A 339 8.16 -6.23 -44.40
N ASP A 340 7.85 -6.19 -45.70
CA ASP A 340 6.49 -6.37 -46.24
C ASP A 340 5.43 -5.51 -45.54
N PHE A 341 5.83 -4.34 -45.05
CA PHE A 341 4.99 -3.52 -44.20
C PHE A 341 4.06 -2.63 -45.03
N VAL A 342 2.76 -2.94 -44.98
CA VAL A 342 1.70 -2.19 -45.66
C VAL A 342 0.70 -1.73 -44.62
N SER A 343 0.45 -0.43 -44.57
CA SER A 343 -0.41 0.16 -43.55
C SER A 343 -1.24 1.32 -44.10
N ALA A 344 -2.53 1.34 -43.75
CA ALA A 344 -3.43 2.43 -44.09
C ALA A 344 -3.04 3.76 -43.43
N ALA A 345 -2.32 3.69 -42.30
CA ALA A 345 -1.80 4.84 -41.59
C ALA A 345 -0.43 4.50 -40.98
N ALA A 346 0.54 5.39 -41.17
CA ALA A 346 1.93 5.12 -40.85
C ALA A 346 2.16 5.05 -39.33
N PRO A 347 3.09 4.20 -38.87
CA PRO A 347 3.63 4.30 -37.52
C PRO A 347 4.38 5.62 -37.35
N THR A 348 4.21 6.24 -36.18
CA THR A 348 4.84 7.49 -35.78
C THR A 348 5.56 7.33 -34.46
N VAL A 349 6.55 8.20 -34.25
CA VAL A 349 7.18 8.38 -32.95
C VAL A 349 6.89 9.79 -32.51
N THR A 350 6.24 9.93 -31.36
CA THR A 350 5.88 11.21 -30.76
C THR A 350 6.59 11.37 -29.43
N ILE A 351 7.03 12.59 -29.15
CA ILE A 351 7.58 12.98 -27.86
C ILE A 351 6.62 13.98 -27.26
N THR A 352 6.11 13.65 -26.08
CA THR A 352 5.19 14.53 -25.35
C THR A 352 5.73 14.91 -23.98
N ASP A 353 5.35 16.08 -23.51
CA ASP A 353 5.64 16.52 -22.14
C ASP A 353 4.75 15.75 -21.14
N ALA A 354 5.37 15.11 -20.15
CA ALA A 354 4.69 14.38 -19.08
C ALA A 354 4.39 15.23 -17.83
N SER A 355 5.05 16.38 -17.73
CA SER A 355 5.10 17.23 -16.53
C SER A 355 3.91 18.18 -16.45
N GLU A 356 3.45 18.65 -17.61
CA GLU A 356 2.31 19.57 -17.70
C GLU A 356 0.95 18.84 -17.69
N GLN A 357 -0.11 19.51 -17.23
CA GLN A 357 -1.46 18.90 -17.22
C GLN A 357 -2.02 18.71 -18.62
N LYS A 358 -1.69 19.62 -19.52
CA LYS A 358 -2.00 19.50 -20.93
C LYS A 358 -0.78 18.92 -21.62
N THR A 359 -0.89 17.68 -22.07
CA THR A 359 0.15 16.99 -22.81
C THR A 359 0.49 17.77 -24.09
N ALA A 360 1.66 18.39 -24.12
CA ALA A 360 2.17 19.11 -25.28
C ALA A 360 3.04 18.18 -26.12
N VAL A 361 2.84 18.18 -27.45
CA VAL A 361 3.73 17.47 -28.37
C VAL A 361 4.98 18.31 -28.58
N LEU A 362 6.15 17.78 -28.20
CA LEU A 362 7.44 18.43 -28.31
C LEU A 362 8.12 18.14 -29.66
N ALA A 363 7.93 16.93 -30.18
CA ALA A 363 8.36 16.52 -31.52
C ALA A 363 7.53 15.34 -32.02
N GLU A 364 7.41 15.21 -33.34
CA GLU A 364 6.73 14.08 -33.98
C GLU A 364 7.43 13.71 -35.29
N LEU A 365 7.76 12.43 -35.44
CA LEU A 365 8.16 11.83 -36.70
C LEU A 365 6.91 11.29 -37.39
N GLN A 366 6.55 11.92 -38.51
CA GLN A 366 5.29 11.68 -39.24
C GLN A 366 5.20 10.29 -39.90
N SER A 367 6.32 9.58 -40.11
CA SER A 367 6.30 8.26 -40.74
C SER A 367 7.59 7.48 -40.52
N LEU A 368 7.45 6.24 -40.07
CA LEU A 368 8.51 5.23 -39.99
C LEU A 368 8.66 4.40 -41.27
N ARG A 369 8.14 4.85 -42.42
CA ARG A 369 8.27 4.09 -43.69
C ARG A 369 9.74 3.98 -44.11
N SER A 370 10.19 2.74 -44.31
CA SER A 370 11.44 2.40 -45.03
C SER A 370 11.07 1.82 -46.41
N ASP A 371 11.06 2.67 -47.42
CA ASP A 371 10.94 2.27 -48.83
C ASP A 371 12.23 1.67 -49.41
N VAL A 372 13.25 1.50 -48.56
CA VAL A 372 14.58 0.98 -48.88
C VAL A 372 14.85 -0.29 -48.07
N ALA A 373 15.55 -1.25 -48.67
CA ALA A 373 15.96 -2.48 -48.01
C ALA A 373 17.04 -2.22 -46.96
N GLY A 374 16.75 -2.49 -45.69
CA GLY A 374 17.71 -2.43 -44.58
C GLY A 374 17.28 -1.52 -43.43
N TRP A 375 18.10 -1.51 -42.38
CA TRP A 375 17.94 -0.61 -41.24
C TRP A 375 18.15 0.84 -41.65
N ARG A 376 17.41 1.73 -41.01
CA ARG A 376 17.54 3.18 -41.18
C ARG A 376 17.58 3.87 -39.83
N ASP A 377 18.53 4.79 -39.69
CA ASP A 377 18.61 5.69 -38.56
C ASP A 377 17.63 6.85 -38.69
N PHE A 378 16.98 7.18 -37.58
CA PHE A 378 16.09 8.30 -37.41
C PHE A 378 16.59 9.18 -36.26
N ALA A 379 16.39 10.48 -36.40
CA ALA A 379 16.70 11.44 -35.35
C ALA A 379 15.65 12.55 -35.30
N MET A 380 15.34 13.03 -34.10
CA MET A 380 14.47 14.17 -33.86
C MET A 380 15.05 15.05 -32.76
N ASP A 381 15.01 16.36 -33.00
CA ASP A 381 15.39 17.35 -31.99
C ASP A 381 14.14 17.93 -31.33
N PHE A 382 14.22 18.19 -30.03
CA PHE A 382 13.18 18.90 -29.29
C PHE A 382 13.78 19.73 -28.16
N ASN A 383 13.00 20.67 -27.65
CA ASN A 383 13.35 21.53 -26.53
C ASN A 383 12.42 21.28 -25.36
N THR A 384 12.96 21.30 -24.14
CA THR A 384 12.19 21.21 -22.89
C THR A 384 11.85 22.61 -22.37
N SER A 385 10.66 22.75 -21.76
CA SER A 385 10.25 23.99 -21.11
C SER A 385 10.94 24.14 -19.75
N ALA A 386 10.64 25.21 -19.02
CA ALA A 386 11.11 25.37 -17.63
C ALA A 386 10.44 24.39 -16.65
N GLN A 387 9.31 23.78 -17.04
CA GLN A 387 8.55 22.85 -16.21
C GLN A 387 8.71 21.38 -16.62
N THR A 388 9.28 21.12 -17.80
CA THR A 388 9.49 19.76 -18.29
C THR A 388 10.60 19.07 -17.50
N GLN A 389 10.23 18.08 -16.70
CA GLN A 389 11.15 17.21 -15.97
C GLN A 389 11.13 15.76 -16.49
N ALA A 390 10.06 15.38 -17.18
CA ALA A 390 9.95 14.10 -17.86
C ALA A 390 9.17 14.24 -19.18
N ILE A 391 9.46 13.33 -20.11
CA ILE A 391 8.78 13.17 -21.38
C ILE A 391 8.27 11.75 -21.54
N VAL A 392 7.26 11.55 -22.38
CA VAL A 392 6.86 10.23 -22.85
C VAL A 392 7.24 10.09 -24.32
N ILE A 393 8.03 9.08 -24.63
CA ILE A 393 8.26 8.63 -26.01
C ILE A 393 7.14 7.64 -26.32
N THR A 394 6.36 7.92 -27.35
CA THR A 394 5.23 7.08 -27.76
C THR A 394 5.40 6.64 -29.21
N ILE A 395 5.40 5.32 -29.42
CA ILE A 395 5.28 4.70 -30.72
C ILE A 395 3.82 4.29 -30.90
N ALA A 396 3.18 4.86 -31.91
CA ALA A 396 1.77 4.62 -32.23
C ALA A 396 1.59 4.57 -33.75
N ARG A 397 0.36 4.35 -34.20
CA ARG A 397 -0.04 4.58 -35.59
C ARG A 397 -0.82 5.89 -35.68
N GLN A 398 -0.74 6.58 -36.80
CA GLN A 398 -1.66 7.70 -37.07
C GLN A 398 -3.09 7.19 -37.19
N SER A 399 -4.07 8.01 -36.79
CA SER A 399 -5.49 7.71 -37.00
C SER A 399 -5.82 7.56 -38.48
N CYS A 400 -6.49 6.48 -38.85
CA CYS A 400 -7.03 6.31 -40.20
C CYS A 400 -8.22 7.26 -40.46
N ALA A 401 -8.39 7.67 -41.72
CA ALA A 401 -9.53 8.48 -42.14
C ALA A 401 -10.88 7.72 -42.11
N SER A 402 -10.83 6.39 -42.21
CA SER A 402 -12.00 5.51 -42.17
C SER A 402 -11.64 4.17 -41.52
N ASP A 403 -12.61 3.53 -40.86
CA ASP A 403 -12.49 2.15 -40.41
C ASP A 403 -12.90 1.16 -41.53
N PRO A 404 -12.21 0.01 -41.66
CA PRO A 404 -11.13 -0.48 -40.81
C PRO A 404 -9.76 0.15 -41.14
N CYS A 405 -8.84 0.12 -40.16
CA CYS A 405 -7.47 0.65 -40.26
C CYS A 405 -6.43 -0.49 -40.36
N PRO A 406 -6.27 -1.16 -41.52
CA PRO A 406 -5.40 -2.33 -41.65
C PRO A 406 -3.91 -1.98 -41.55
N ALA A 407 -3.14 -2.91 -40.98
CA ALA A 407 -1.70 -2.98 -41.05
C ALA A 407 -1.26 -4.45 -41.20
N PHE A 408 -0.31 -4.69 -42.09
CA PHE A 408 0.29 -5.99 -42.36
C PHE A 408 1.80 -5.85 -42.46
N GLY A 409 2.52 -6.92 -42.14
CA GLY A 409 3.98 -6.97 -42.20
C GLY A 409 4.63 -6.75 -40.84
N THR A 410 5.94 -6.52 -40.85
CA THR A 410 6.75 -6.48 -39.63
C THR A 410 7.57 -5.19 -39.55
N LEU A 411 7.63 -4.61 -38.36
CA LEU A 411 8.47 -3.48 -38.01
C LEU A 411 9.45 -3.92 -36.91
N TRP A 412 10.72 -3.61 -37.07
CA TRP A 412 11.73 -3.74 -36.02
C TRP A 412 12.19 -2.36 -35.58
N LEU A 413 12.46 -2.22 -34.28
CA LEU A 413 12.98 -1.02 -33.65
C LEU A 413 14.17 -1.37 -32.77
N ASP A 414 15.19 -0.51 -32.76
CA ASP A 414 16.44 -0.73 -32.02
C ASP A 414 17.15 0.60 -31.75
N SER A 415 18.18 0.57 -30.92
CA SER A 415 19.18 1.62 -30.72
C SER A 415 18.62 2.98 -30.28
N PHE A 416 17.54 2.98 -29.49
CA PHE A 416 17.00 4.21 -28.93
C PHE A 416 18.00 4.86 -27.98
N SER A 417 18.34 6.12 -28.25
CA SER A 417 19.22 6.92 -27.42
C SER A 417 18.73 8.37 -27.33
N LEU A 418 18.91 8.98 -26.16
CA LEU A 418 18.59 10.37 -25.91
C LEU A 418 19.86 11.11 -25.50
N LYS A 419 20.27 12.11 -26.29
CA LYS A 419 21.47 12.91 -26.01
C LYS A 419 21.11 14.37 -25.84
N SER A 420 21.64 15.00 -24.80
CA SER A 420 21.61 16.46 -24.68
C SER A 420 22.58 17.06 -25.69
N ILE A 421 22.13 18.03 -26.47
CA ILE A 421 22.93 18.65 -27.55
C ILE A 421 23.25 20.13 -27.28
N GLY A 422 23.18 20.56 -26.01
CA GLY A 422 23.45 21.93 -25.57
C GLY A 422 22.18 22.73 -25.28
N GLN A 423 22.37 24.02 -24.94
CA GLN A 423 21.30 25.02 -24.89
C GLN A 423 21.21 25.77 -26.22
#